data_AF-A0A964G792-F1
#
_entry.id   AF-A0A964G792-F1
#
_cell.length_a   1.000
_cell.length_b   1.000
_cell.length_c   1.000
_cell.angle_alpha   90.00
_cell.angle_beta   90.00
_cell.angle_gamma   90.00
#
_symmetry.space_group_name_H-M   'P 1'
#
loop_
_entity.id
_entity.type
_entity.pdbx_description
1 polymer ?
#
loop_
_entity_poly.entity_id
_entity_poly.type
_entity_poly.pdbx_seq_one_letter_code
_entity_poly.pdbx_strand_id
1 'polypeptide(L)'
;MNDAEIQLFIELIAAHTGLQIRPQDRSGLYRKILTRMKALKIAFPDKYYQILAASSPESQNEWQELTLLLTTNESYFMRDKGQFSLLEKVILPELIARKIKLHETLGIKPRLRIWSAGCSTGEEPYSLLIILKQLIPDWDKWKILILGTDINQAAIEKAQRGIYSPWSFRLVDRELQNRYFSQRKTDWEIDKNLRQFVSFRSVNLVTDNFPNIYTDLHNMDLILCRNVFVYFEAQYISQVLKKFAKTLRPGGYLMTGHAEIHSHVMNDFQPKSFPESVVYQAKNVLEEEPGKKKSLIVPESKTKSAFGESGNKLELGDHSGQLLPRKGETVPASFANGNFGDVGSLSLLTAGTGLGKMLRSRYLEGDLANKKISSLSPKIAAEKADSKTPQMLILEAKACFKNKAYFEAIDKAKQALHLQSQNFEADYLLAQIYANLGQYSQAVEYCKRASKLDTMSVFPYYLQAQIAEEQDDLETAKIYLRKVIYLCPSFVSAYLEFGNIYHKEGKLNIAIKMYKSSCDILKQLPPNTPIEQQGKMTASQVLIDVQKKLVKLYSQKN
;
A
#
# COMPACT_ATOMS: atom_id res chain seq x y z
N MET A 1 -8.08 -30.49 3.68
CA MET A 1 -7.79 -29.44 2.68
C MET A 1 -6.29 -29.36 2.55
N ASN A 2 -5.76 -29.47 1.33
CA ASN A 2 -4.32 -29.42 1.07
C ASN A 2 -3.85 -27.97 0.81
N ASP A 3 -2.53 -27.78 0.69
CA ASP A 3 -1.95 -26.44 0.51
C ASP A 3 -2.41 -25.74 -0.78
N ALA A 4 -2.62 -26.49 -1.87
CA ALA A 4 -3.10 -25.95 -3.13
C ALA A 4 -4.55 -25.44 -3.04
N GLU A 5 -5.42 -26.17 -2.34
CA GLU A 5 -6.80 -25.75 -2.08
C GLU A 5 -6.84 -24.50 -1.21
N ILE A 6 -6.03 -24.45 -0.13
CA ILE A 6 -5.92 -23.26 0.73
C ILE A 6 -5.45 -22.05 -0.07
N GLN A 7 -4.48 -22.23 -0.97
CA GLN A 7 -3.97 -21.15 -1.81
C GLN A 7 -5.05 -20.56 -2.72
N LEU A 8 -5.94 -21.39 -3.29
CA LEU A 8 -7.08 -20.90 -4.08
C LEU A 8 -8.05 -20.06 -3.24
N PHE A 9 -8.35 -20.49 -2.01
CA PHE A 9 -9.18 -19.67 -1.11
C PHE A 9 -8.50 -18.34 -0.76
N ILE A 10 -7.19 -18.33 -0.54
CA ILE A 10 -6.44 -17.10 -0.28
C ILE A 10 -6.58 -16.13 -1.45
N GLU A 11 -6.37 -16.60 -2.68
CA GLU A 11 -6.51 -15.78 -3.88
C GLU A 11 -7.93 -15.25 -4.06
N LEU A 12 -8.94 -16.09 -3.83
CA LEU A 12 -10.35 -15.69 -3.94
C LEU A 12 -10.72 -14.65 -2.87
N ILE A 13 -10.27 -14.84 -1.62
CA ILE A 13 -10.50 -13.91 -0.51
C ILE A 13 -9.78 -12.60 -0.78
N ALA A 14 -8.53 -12.62 -1.24
CA ALA A 14 -7.80 -11.42 -1.60
C ALA A 14 -8.52 -10.65 -2.72
N ALA A 15 -8.97 -11.34 -3.76
CA ALA A 15 -9.72 -10.73 -4.86
C ALA A 15 -11.05 -10.11 -4.44
N HIS A 16 -11.75 -10.74 -3.49
CA HIS A 16 -13.03 -10.23 -3.02
C HIS A 16 -12.87 -9.12 -1.98
N THR A 17 -11.98 -9.28 -1.00
CA THR A 17 -11.91 -8.41 0.20
C THR A 17 -10.71 -7.48 0.24
N GLY A 18 -9.69 -7.74 -0.58
CA GLY A 18 -8.38 -7.09 -0.54
C GLY A 18 -7.42 -7.67 0.49
N LEU A 19 -7.88 -8.57 1.38
CA LEU A 19 -7.12 -9.04 2.53
C LEU A 19 -5.93 -9.93 2.11
N GLN A 20 -4.77 -9.60 2.65
CA GLN A 20 -3.56 -10.40 2.59
C GLN A 20 -3.58 -11.47 3.69
N ILE A 21 -3.56 -12.74 3.29
CA ILE A 21 -3.42 -13.85 4.22
C ILE A 21 -1.96 -14.26 4.31
N ARG A 22 -1.31 -13.89 5.42
CA ARG A 22 0.11 -14.21 5.64
C ARG A 22 0.31 -15.71 5.90
N PRO A 23 1.48 -16.30 5.59
CA PRO A 23 1.72 -17.73 5.77
C PRO A 23 1.37 -18.27 7.17
N GLN A 24 1.69 -17.51 8.22
CA GLN A 24 1.37 -17.87 9.61
C GLN A 24 -0.13 -17.89 9.91
N ASP A 25 -0.93 -17.08 9.20
CA ASP A 25 -2.37 -16.92 9.43
C ASP A 25 -3.20 -17.98 8.68
N ARG A 26 -2.56 -18.77 7.80
CA ARG A 26 -3.21 -19.81 6.98
C ARG A 26 -3.93 -20.87 7.80
N SER A 27 -3.34 -21.29 8.92
CA SER A 27 -3.97 -22.28 9.82
C SER A 27 -5.26 -21.73 10.45
N GLY A 28 -5.27 -20.43 10.78
CA GLY A 28 -6.45 -19.72 11.26
C GLY A 28 -7.52 -19.60 10.19
N LEU A 29 -7.13 -19.22 8.97
CA LEU A 29 -8.04 -19.19 7.82
C LEU A 29 -8.70 -20.55 7.58
N TYR A 30 -7.92 -21.63 7.59
CA TYR A 30 -8.42 -22.99 7.42
C TYR A 30 -9.53 -23.32 8.43
N ARG A 31 -9.33 -23.00 9.72
CA ARG A 31 -10.37 -23.22 10.76
C ARG A 31 -11.63 -22.39 10.52
N LYS A 32 -11.49 -21.15 10.04
CA LYS A 32 -12.63 -20.28 9.71
C LYS A 32 -13.44 -20.86 8.55
N ILE A 33 -12.77 -21.31 7.49
CA ILE A 33 -13.42 -21.97 6.34
C ILE A 33 -14.14 -23.26 6.79
N LEU A 34 -13.48 -24.11 7.60
CA LEU A 34 -14.12 -25.32 8.14
C LEU A 34 -15.36 -25.00 8.97
N THR A 35 -15.33 -23.92 9.75
CA THR A 35 -16.48 -23.47 10.55
C THR A 35 -17.67 -23.14 9.66
N ARG A 36 -17.43 -22.41 8.56
CA ARG A 36 -18.45 -22.09 7.56
C ARG A 36 -18.96 -23.32 6.81
N MET A 37 -18.06 -24.19 6.36
CA MET A 37 -18.43 -25.46 5.73
C MET A 37 -19.34 -26.31 6.64
N LYS A 38 -19.03 -26.37 7.94
CA LYS A 38 -19.86 -27.08 8.92
C LYS A 38 -21.24 -26.44 9.07
N ALA A 39 -21.33 -25.11 9.09
CA ALA A 39 -22.59 -24.38 9.16
C ALA A 39 -23.49 -24.67 7.94
N LEU A 40 -22.91 -24.73 6.75
CA LEU A 40 -23.61 -25.06 5.49
C LEU A 40 -23.78 -26.57 5.24
N LYS A 41 -23.29 -27.42 6.15
CA LYS A 41 -23.28 -28.90 6.00
C LYS A 41 -22.57 -29.39 4.74
N ILE A 42 -21.49 -28.71 4.35
CA ILE A 42 -20.67 -29.05 3.17
C ILE A 42 -19.48 -29.88 3.61
N ALA A 43 -19.36 -31.10 3.06
CA ALA A 43 -18.27 -32.02 3.39
C ALA A 43 -16.97 -31.73 2.63
N PHE A 44 -17.05 -31.16 1.42
CA PHE A 44 -15.91 -31.03 0.52
C PHE A 44 -15.55 -29.56 0.23
N PRO A 45 -14.28 -29.14 0.36
CA PRO A 45 -13.85 -27.76 0.15
C PRO A 45 -14.13 -27.20 -1.25
N ASP A 46 -14.09 -28.04 -2.28
CA ASP A 46 -14.34 -27.65 -3.67
C ASP A 46 -15.76 -27.09 -3.88
N LYS A 47 -16.76 -27.71 -3.26
CA LYS A 47 -18.15 -27.23 -3.29
C LYS A 47 -18.30 -25.89 -2.58
N TYR A 48 -17.62 -25.71 -1.45
CA TYR A 48 -17.64 -24.44 -0.74
C TYR A 48 -16.97 -23.32 -1.54
N TYR A 49 -15.84 -23.62 -2.19
CA TYR A 49 -15.19 -22.68 -3.10
C TYR A 49 -16.11 -22.27 -4.26
N GLN A 50 -16.84 -23.22 -4.86
CA GLN A 50 -17.77 -22.92 -5.94
C GLN A 50 -18.92 -22.01 -5.51
N ILE A 51 -19.44 -22.18 -4.29
CA ILE A 51 -20.46 -21.28 -3.74
C ILE A 51 -19.90 -19.86 -3.62
N LEU A 52 -18.72 -19.69 -3.01
CA LEU A 52 -18.09 -18.37 -2.89
C LEU A 52 -17.75 -17.73 -4.25
N ALA A 53 -17.34 -18.55 -5.23
CA ALA A 53 -16.97 -18.07 -6.56
C ALA A 53 -18.18 -17.77 -7.46
N ALA A 54 -19.39 -18.24 -7.09
CA ALA A 54 -20.59 -17.99 -7.86
C ALA A 54 -21.06 -16.53 -7.73
N SER A 55 -21.78 -16.05 -8.74
CA SER A 55 -22.49 -14.76 -8.71
C SER A 55 -23.97 -14.95 -8.37
N SER A 56 -24.25 -15.58 -7.21
CA SER A 56 -25.60 -15.88 -6.73
C SER A 56 -25.91 -15.13 -5.41
N PRO A 57 -27.19 -14.94 -5.05
CA PRO A 57 -27.56 -14.41 -3.73
C PRO A 57 -27.02 -15.26 -2.57
N GLU A 58 -26.93 -16.58 -2.77
CA GLU A 58 -26.32 -17.50 -1.81
C GLU A 58 -24.84 -17.19 -1.58
N SER A 59 -24.08 -16.94 -2.65
CA SER A 59 -22.68 -16.50 -2.57
C SER A 59 -22.55 -15.20 -1.78
N GLN A 60 -23.40 -14.21 -2.06
CA GLN A 60 -23.37 -12.92 -1.36
C GLN A 60 -23.61 -13.07 0.15
N ASN A 61 -24.60 -13.88 0.54
CA ASN A 61 -24.88 -14.16 1.94
C ASN A 61 -23.70 -14.89 2.61
N GLU A 62 -23.10 -15.87 1.92
CA GLU A 62 -21.97 -16.60 2.49
C GLU A 62 -20.71 -15.72 2.61
N TRP A 63 -20.50 -14.78 1.67
CA TRP A 63 -19.44 -13.77 1.81
C TRP A 63 -19.64 -12.88 3.02
N GLN A 64 -20.88 -12.47 3.33
CA GLN A 64 -21.17 -11.69 4.54
C GLN A 64 -20.75 -12.47 5.79
N GLU A 65 -21.16 -13.74 5.87
CA GLU A 65 -20.86 -14.62 6.99
C GLU A 65 -19.37 -14.94 7.14
N LEU A 66 -18.67 -15.23 6.03
CA LEU A 66 -17.23 -15.46 6.04
C LEU A 66 -16.47 -14.19 6.45
N THR A 67 -16.90 -13.02 5.97
CA THR A 67 -16.30 -11.72 6.30
C THR A 67 -16.35 -11.42 7.80
N LEU A 68 -17.41 -11.83 8.51
CA LEU A 68 -17.48 -11.73 9.97
C LEU A 68 -16.30 -12.41 10.66
N LEU A 69 -15.86 -13.55 10.12
CA LEU A 69 -14.75 -14.31 10.68
C LEU A 69 -13.39 -13.76 10.21
N LEU A 70 -13.32 -13.17 9.03
CA LEU A 70 -12.07 -12.66 8.45
C LEU A 70 -11.65 -11.30 9.02
N THR A 71 -12.61 -10.45 9.38
CA THR A 71 -12.36 -9.07 9.80
C THR A 71 -11.99 -8.95 11.29
N THR A 72 -11.21 -7.92 11.62
CA THR A 72 -10.86 -7.56 13.00
C THR A 72 -11.50 -6.22 13.35
N ASN A 73 -12.39 -6.20 14.34
CA ASN A 73 -13.25 -5.06 14.67
C ASN A 73 -12.77 -4.24 15.88
N GLU A 74 -11.46 -4.12 16.09
CA GLU A 74 -10.98 -3.30 17.20
C GLU A 74 -11.10 -1.81 16.85
N SER A 75 -11.98 -1.09 17.54
CA SER A 75 -12.16 0.36 17.41
C SER A 75 -12.52 0.98 18.77
N TYR A 76 -12.27 2.29 18.90
CA TYR A 76 -12.59 3.07 20.09
C TYR A 76 -12.56 4.57 19.77
N PHE A 77 -13.22 5.35 20.63
CA PHE A 77 -13.36 6.78 20.42
C PHE A 77 -12.00 7.49 20.53
N MET A 78 -11.78 8.47 19.65
CA MET A 78 -10.55 9.25 19.56
C MET A 78 -9.28 8.37 19.46
N ARG A 79 -9.38 7.23 18.77
CA ARG A 79 -8.27 6.30 18.57
C ARG A 79 -7.11 7.00 17.89
N ASP A 80 -5.96 6.98 18.55
CA ASP A 80 -4.76 7.72 18.19
C ASP A 80 -4.87 9.23 18.45
N LYS A 81 -4.40 9.63 19.64
CA LYS A 81 -4.47 11.02 20.12
C LYS A 81 -3.71 11.99 19.22
N GLY A 82 -2.63 11.55 18.57
CA GLY A 82 -1.84 12.39 17.66
C GLY A 82 -2.63 12.75 16.41
N GLN A 83 -3.16 11.74 15.71
CA GLN A 83 -3.95 11.95 14.50
C GLN A 83 -5.26 12.72 14.76
N PHE A 84 -5.95 12.44 15.86
CA PHE A 84 -7.15 13.23 16.21
C PHE A 84 -6.83 14.67 16.63
N SER A 85 -5.72 14.92 17.32
CA SER A 85 -5.25 16.29 17.60
C SER A 85 -4.95 17.04 16.30
N LEU A 86 -4.35 16.37 15.30
CA LEU A 86 -4.10 16.96 13.99
C LEU A 86 -5.41 17.29 13.24
N LEU A 87 -6.39 16.39 13.28
CA LEU A 87 -7.72 16.63 12.72
C LEU A 87 -8.39 17.84 13.37
N GLU A 88 -8.43 17.88 14.71
CA GLU A 88 -9.08 18.92 15.49
C GLU A 88 -8.43 20.29 15.33
N LYS A 89 -7.09 20.36 15.36
CA LYS A 89 -6.37 21.65 15.44
C LYS A 89 -5.96 22.22 14.10
N VAL A 90 -5.88 21.40 13.05
CA VAL A 90 -5.33 21.82 11.76
C VAL A 90 -6.27 21.50 10.61
N ILE A 91 -6.55 20.23 10.36
CA ILE A 91 -7.21 19.80 9.11
C ILE A 91 -8.67 20.23 9.06
N LEU A 92 -9.45 19.96 10.10
CA LEU A 92 -10.87 20.34 10.13
C LEU A 92 -11.03 21.87 10.20
N PRO A 93 -10.29 22.64 11.02
CA PRO A 93 -10.34 24.10 10.97
C PRO A 93 -10.02 24.69 9.59
N GLU A 94 -9.01 24.18 8.89
CA GLU A 94 -8.67 24.62 7.53
C GLU A 94 -9.81 24.36 6.54
N LEU A 95 -10.40 23.16 6.57
CA LEU A 95 -11.53 22.82 5.72
C LEU A 95 -12.77 23.68 6.03
N ILE A 96 -13.06 23.90 7.32
CA ILE A 96 -14.16 24.76 7.78
C ILE A 96 -13.96 26.19 7.27
N ALA A 97 -12.78 26.78 7.46
CA ALA A 97 -12.46 28.13 7.02
C ALA A 97 -12.63 28.29 5.50
N ARG A 98 -12.22 27.30 4.70
CA ARG A 98 -12.44 27.31 3.24
C ARG A 98 -13.92 27.35 2.87
N LYS A 99 -14.78 26.59 3.57
CA LYS A 99 -16.23 26.58 3.30
C LYS A 99 -16.90 27.87 3.74
N ILE A 100 -16.48 28.46 4.86
CA ILE A 100 -16.96 29.77 5.31
C ILE A 100 -16.62 30.83 4.26
N LYS A 101 -15.37 30.87 3.80
CA LYS A 101 -14.94 31.82 2.76
C LYS A 101 -15.75 31.68 1.48
N LEU A 102 -16.03 30.45 1.02
CA LEU A 102 -16.89 30.23 -0.15
C LEU A 102 -18.34 30.66 0.08
N HIS A 103 -18.85 30.54 1.31
CA HIS A 103 -20.16 31.04 1.66
C HIS A 103 -20.23 32.56 1.62
N GLU A 104 -19.22 33.24 2.19
CA GLU A 104 -19.14 34.69 2.21
C GLU A 104 -18.96 35.28 0.80
N THR A 105 -18.17 34.65 -0.06
CA THR A 105 -17.87 35.18 -1.39
C THR A 105 -18.92 34.85 -2.44
N LEU A 106 -19.58 33.69 -2.34
CA LEU A 106 -20.50 33.18 -3.38
C LEU A 106 -21.93 32.92 -2.87
N GLY A 107 -22.21 33.16 -1.59
CA GLY A 107 -23.52 32.88 -0.97
C GLY A 107 -23.84 31.37 -0.84
N ILE A 108 -22.89 30.49 -1.15
CA ILE A 108 -23.11 29.04 -1.17
C ILE A 108 -23.17 28.53 0.27
N LYS A 109 -24.27 27.84 0.64
CA LYS A 109 -24.40 27.27 1.99
C LYS A 109 -23.19 26.37 2.33
N PRO A 110 -22.52 26.56 3.48
CA PRO A 110 -21.31 25.81 3.80
C PRO A 110 -21.63 24.32 3.95
N ARG A 111 -20.88 23.50 3.22
CA ARG A 111 -21.07 22.05 3.16
C ARG A 111 -19.76 21.32 3.38
N LEU A 112 -19.78 20.32 4.27
CA LEU A 112 -18.64 19.45 4.55
C LEU A 112 -19.06 17.99 4.40
N ARG A 113 -18.32 17.22 3.59
CA ARG A 113 -18.52 15.77 3.37
C ARG A 113 -17.29 15.01 3.82
N ILE A 114 -17.44 14.16 4.83
CA ILE A 114 -16.36 13.34 5.38
C ILE A 114 -16.71 11.87 5.23
N TRP A 115 -15.72 11.04 4.88
CA TRP A 115 -15.87 9.60 4.78
C TRP A 115 -14.86 8.90 5.69
N SER A 116 -15.34 8.07 6.61
CA SER A 116 -14.53 7.09 7.35
C SER A 116 -14.73 5.71 6.70
N ALA A 117 -13.71 5.28 5.97
CA ALA A 117 -13.63 4.02 5.24
C ALA A 117 -12.98 2.94 6.12
N GLY A 118 -13.69 1.84 6.36
CA GLY A 118 -13.35 0.83 7.37
C GLY A 118 -13.67 1.31 8.78
N CYS A 119 -14.88 1.85 8.99
CA CYS A 119 -15.27 2.48 10.24
C CYS A 119 -15.58 1.51 11.40
N SER A 120 -15.57 0.21 11.14
CA SER A 120 -15.91 -0.85 12.08
C SER A 120 -17.23 -0.54 12.82
N THR A 121 -17.22 -0.47 14.15
CA THR A 121 -18.42 -0.27 14.97
C THR A 121 -18.81 1.20 15.19
N GLY A 122 -18.23 2.12 14.43
CA GLY A 122 -18.71 3.51 14.31
C GLY A 122 -18.07 4.53 15.25
N GLU A 123 -17.13 4.13 16.10
CA GLU A 123 -16.44 5.06 17.01
C GLU A 123 -15.71 6.20 16.28
N GLU A 124 -15.07 5.94 15.13
CA GLU A 124 -14.36 6.97 14.36
C GLU A 124 -15.31 8.02 13.74
N PRO A 125 -16.37 7.66 13.00
CA PRO A 125 -17.37 8.61 12.51
C PRO A 125 -17.97 9.50 13.59
N TYR A 126 -18.28 8.94 14.76
CA TYR A 126 -18.84 9.72 15.86
C TYR A 126 -17.79 10.58 16.57
N SER A 127 -16.54 10.15 16.63
CA SER A 127 -15.42 10.99 17.10
C SER A 127 -15.28 12.24 16.23
N LEU A 128 -15.33 12.08 14.90
CA LEU A 128 -15.31 13.19 13.94
C LEU A 128 -16.51 14.13 14.12
N LEU A 129 -17.71 13.56 14.35
CA LEU A 129 -18.91 14.34 14.60
C LEU A 129 -18.77 15.24 15.82
N ILE A 130 -18.27 14.68 16.92
CA ILE A 130 -18.07 15.41 18.18
C ILE A 130 -17.11 16.57 17.97
N ILE A 131 -15.97 16.33 17.33
CA ILE A 131 -14.98 17.39 17.05
C ILE A 131 -15.60 18.48 16.17
N LEU A 132 -16.30 18.10 15.09
CA LEU A 132 -16.95 19.08 14.23
C LEU A 132 -18.01 19.90 14.98
N LYS A 133 -18.77 19.28 15.89
CA LYS A 133 -19.78 19.97 16.69
C LYS A 133 -19.15 20.99 17.65
N GLN A 134 -17.91 20.76 18.10
CA GLN A 134 -17.16 21.70 18.92
C GLN A 134 -16.53 22.83 18.09
N LEU A 135 -16.08 22.54 16.86
CA LEU A 135 -15.38 23.51 16.01
C LEU A 135 -16.33 24.44 15.23
N ILE A 136 -17.57 24.03 14.97
CA ILE A 136 -18.52 24.80 14.15
C ILE A 136 -19.53 25.53 15.07
N PRO A 137 -19.45 26.86 15.25
CA PRO A 137 -20.34 27.62 16.13
C PRO A 137 -21.79 27.67 15.61
N ASP A 138 -21.98 27.90 14.30
CA ASP A 138 -23.30 28.02 13.66
C ASP A 138 -23.77 26.68 13.05
N TRP A 139 -23.73 25.59 13.83
CA TRP A 139 -23.95 24.21 13.35
C TRP A 139 -25.16 24.05 12.41
N ASP A 140 -26.29 24.66 12.73
CA ASP A 140 -27.55 24.50 11.97
C ASP A 140 -27.52 25.16 10.58
N LYS A 141 -26.58 26.09 10.35
CA LYS A 141 -26.36 26.71 9.04
C LYS A 141 -25.52 25.83 8.11
N TRP A 142 -24.96 24.73 8.60
CA TRP A 142 -24.11 23.84 7.81
C TRP A 142 -24.86 22.66 7.22
N LYS A 143 -24.42 22.20 6.05
CA LYS A 143 -24.79 20.88 5.54
C LYS A 143 -23.64 19.91 5.81
N ILE A 144 -23.76 19.13 6.86
CA ILE A 144 -22.75 18.13 7.25
C ILE A 144 -23.20 16.74 6.79
N LEU A 145 -22.27 16.00 6.21
CA LEU A 145 -22.41 14.57 5.97
C LEU A 145 -21.15 13.88 6.48
N ILE A 146 -21.32 12.94 7.41
CA ILE A 146 -20.28 11.98 7.78
C ILE A 146 -20.76 10.60 7.34
N LEU A 147 -20.01 9.96 6.46
CA LEU A 147 -20.29 8.62 5.99
C LEU A 147 -19.31 7.65 6.65
N GLY A 148 -19.81 6.67 7.40
CA GLY A 148 -19.04 5.53 7.87
C GLY A 148 -19.32 4.31 6.99
N THR A 149 -18.28 3.66 6.46
CA THR A 149 -18.47 2.43 5.69
C THR A 149 -17.55 1.32 6.16
N ASP A 150 -18.02 0.08 6.07
CA ASP A 150 -17.25 -1.11 6.41
C ASP A 150 -17.75 -2.28 5.56
N ILE A 151 -16.91 -3.31 5.36
CA ILE A 151 -17.34 -4.54 4.68
C ILE A 151 -18.15 -5.44 5.62
N ASN A 152 -17.97 -5.30 6.94
CA ASN A 152 -18.65 -6.06 7.96
C ASN A 152 -20.04 -5.46 8.29
N GLN A 153 -21.09 -6.10 7.75
CA GLN A 153 -22.48 -5.68 7.95
C GLN A 153 -22.90 -5.64 9.44
N ALA A 154 -22.47 -6.61 10.25
CA ALA A 154 -22.80 -6.63 11.68
C ALA A 154 -22.14 -5.47 12.45
N ALA A 155 -20.94 -5.05 12.03
CA ALA A 155 -20.28 -3.88 12.60
C ALA A 155 -21.04 -2.59 12.23
N ILE A 156 -21.52 -2.48 10.99
CA ILE A 156 -22.38 -1.38 10.52
C ILE A 156 -23.69 -1.30 11.31
N GLU A 157 -24.35 -2.42 11.56
CA GLU A 157 -25.58 -2.44 12.37
C GLU A 157 -25.33 -2.01 13.82
N LYS A 158 -24.18 -2.38 14.40
CA LYS A 158 -23.78 -1.87 15.73
C LYS A 158 -23.51 -0.37 15.69
N ALA A 159 -22.84 0.12 14.65
CA ALA A 159 -22.55 1.54 14.44
C ALA A 159 -23.84 2.36 14.33
N GLN A 160 -24.81 1.90 13.54
CA GLN A 160 -26.12 2.54 13.39
C GLN A 160 -26.90 2.62 14.70
N ARG A 161 -26.78 1.61 15.57
CA ARG A 161 -27.40 1.65 16.90
C ARG A 161 -26.78 2.73 17.78
N GLY A 162 -25.46 2.95 17.68
CA GLY A 162 -24.74 3.97 18.44
C GLY A 162 -24.65 3.68 19.93
N ILE A 163 -24.59 2.39 20.30
CA ILE A 163 -24.50 1.91 21.70
C ILE A 163 -23.15 1.27 21.93
N TYR A 164 -22.45 1.74 22.96
CA TYR A 164 -21.05 1.44 23.21
C TYR A 164 -20.80 1.02 24.66
N SER A 165 -19.99 -0.02 24.83
CA SER A 165 -19.52 -0.44 26.15
C SER A 165 -18.51 0.57 26.71
N PRO A 166 -18.25 0.57 28.04
CA PRO A 166 -17.22 1.42 28.65
C PRO A 166 -15.82 1.29 28.00
N TRP A 167 -15.50 0.12 27.44
CA TRP A 167 -14.21 -0.13 26.77
C TRP A 167 -13.93 0.80 25.58
N SER A 168 -14.99 1.23 24.87
CA SER A 168 -14.87 2.14 23.72
C SER A 168 -14.41 3.55 24.13
N PHE A 169 -14.52 3.91 25.42
CA PHE A 169 -14.22 5.25 25.95
C PHE A 169 -12.86 5.35 26.68
N ARG A 170 -12.01 4.32 26.60
CA ARG A 170 -10.76 4.24 27.38
C ARG A 170 -9.78 5.41 27.22
N LEU A 171 -9.87 6.18 26.12
CA LEU A 171 -9.07 7.39 25.88
C LEU A 171 -9.90 8.69 25.87
N VAL A 172 -11.16 8.65 26.29
CA VAL A 172 -12.09 9.79 26.26
C VAL A 172 -12.27 10.37 27.66
N ASP A 173 -12.25 11.69 27.77
CA ASP A 173 -12.56 12.39 29.01
C ASP A 173 -14.03 12.17 29.42
N ARG A 174 -14.29 11.96 30.71
CA ARG A 174 -15.65 11.75 31.22
C ARG A 174 -16.58 12.93 30.97
N GLU A 175 -16.07 14.16 30.99
CA GLU A 175 -16.87 15.35 30.70
C GLU A 175 -17.36 15.31 29.24
N LEU A 176 -16.47 14.98 28.30
CA LEU A 176 -16.81 14.84 26.89
C LEU A 176 -17.83 13.71 26.69
N GLN A 177 -17.62 12.57 27.34
CA GLN A 177 -18.53 11.44 27.31
C GLN A 177 -19.93 11.84 27.81
N ASN A 178 -20.03 12.45 28.99
CA ASN A 178 -21.31 12.85 29.59
C ASN A 178 -22.05 13.91 28.76
N ARG A 179 -21.32 14.71 27.98
CA ARG A 179 -21.91 15.75 27.12
C ARG A 179 -22.60 15.18 25.88
N TYR A 180 -22.08 14.10 25.32
CA TYR A 180 -22.53 13.58 24.01
C TYR A 180 -23.16 12.19 24.08
N PHE A 181 -23.08 11.53 25.23
CA PHE A 181 -23.62 10.20 25.46
C PHE A 181 -24.50 10.19 26.70
N SER A 182 -25.54 9.37 26.63
CA SER A 182 -26.43 9.07 27.75
C SER A 182 -26.20 7.64 28.22
N GLN A 183 -26.20 7.44 29.54
CA GLN A 183 -26.02 6.11 30.10
C GLN A 183 -27.26 5.24 29.85
N ARG A 184 -27.05 4.03 29.34
CA ARG A 184 -28.09 3.04 29.04
C ARG A 184 -27.71 1.70 29.67
N LYS A 185 -28.25 1.43 30.86
CA LYS A 185 -27.86 0.28 31.71
C LYS A 185 -26.34 0.31 31.97
N THR A 186 -25.60 -0.67 31.46
CA THR A 186 -24.15 -0.79 31.56
C THR A 186 -23.40 -0.13 30.40
N ASP A 187 -24.12 0.23 29.34
CA ASP A 187 -23.57 0.81 28.11
C ASP A 187 -23.89 2.30 28.00
N TRP A 188 -23.43 2.92 26.92
CA TRP A 188 -23.61 4.33 26.62
C TRP A 188 -24.18 4.49 25.21
N GLU A 189 -25.21 5.32 25.06
CA GLU A 189 -25.86 5.61 23.79
C GLU A 189 -25.55 7.05 23.38
N ILE A 190 -25.08 7.24 22.15
CA ILE A 190 -24.85 8.59 21.60
C ILE A 190 -26.18 9.36 21.48
N ASP A 191 -26.14 10.67 21.70
CA ASP A 191 -27.30 11.54 21.51
C ASP A 191 -27.94 11.31 20.12
N LYS A 192 -29.24 10.98 20.12
CA LYS A 192 -30.04 10.71 18.93
C LYS A 192 -30.06 11.91 17.97
N ASN A 193 -30.00 13.14 18.49
CA ASN A 193 -29.95 14.36 17.69
C ASN A 193 -28.64 14.50 16.92
N LEU A 194 -27.54 13.94 17.44
CA LEU A 194 -26.26 13.89 16.75
C LEU A 194 -26.19 12.72 15.77
N ARG A 195 -26.80 11.58 16.14
CA ARG A 195 -26.79 10.37 15.33
C ARG A 195 -27.22 10.58 13.88
N GLN A 196 -28.19 11.46 13.62
CA GLN A 196 -28.72 11.74 12.28
C GLN A 196 -27.68 12.33 11.29
N PHE A 197 -26.58 12.91 11.78
CA PHE A 197 -25.55 13.50 10.93
C PHE A 197 -24.54 12.47 10.40
N VAL A 198 -24.65 11.22 10.85
CA VAL A 198 -23.79 10.11 10.44
C VAL A 198 -24.61 9.07 9.70
N SER A 199 -24.22 8.79 8.47
CA SER A 199 -24.78 7.71 7.66
C SER A 199 -23.83 6.52 7.68
N PHE A 200 -24.37 5.31 7.78
CA PHE A 200 -23.58 4.08 7.73
C PHE A 200 -24.03 3.17 6.61
N ARG A 201 -23.07 2.59 5.88
CA ARG A 201 -23.34 1.67 4.77
C ARG A 201 -22.31 0.54 4.71
N SER A 202 -22.75 -0.64 4.29
CA SER A 202 -21.82 -1.69 3.90
C SER A 202 -21.21 -1.35 2.54
N VAL A 203 -19.88 -1.29 2.47
CA VAL A 203 -19.12 -1.00 1.25
C VAL A 203 -17.84 -1.82 1.25
N ASN A 204 -17.61 -2.51 0.15
CA ASN A 204 -16.35 -3.17 -0.14
C ASN A 204 -15.42 -2.23 -0.91
N LEU A 205 -14.31 -1.84 -0.29
CA LEU A 205 -13.35 -0.89 -0.88
C LEU A 205 -12.73 -1.40 -2.19
N VAL A 206 -12.61 -2.72 -2.36
CA VAL A 206 -12.00 -3.32 -3.56
C VAL A 206 -13.02 -3.38 -4.69
N THR A 207 -14.14 -4.07 -4.48
CA THR A 207 -15.08 -4.43 -5.54
C THR A 207 -16.10 -3.35 -5.87
N ASP A 208 -16.52 -2.53 -4.91
CA ASP A 208 -17.63 -1.59 -5.13
C ASP A 208 -17.18 -0.35 -5.88
N ASN A 209 -18.05 0.21 -6.73
CA ASN A 209 -17.67 1.36 -7.54
C ASN A 209 -17.82 2.69 -6.76
N PHE A 210 -16.70 3.42 -6.66
CA PHE A 210 -16.67 4.83 -6.23
C PHE A 210 -15.57 5.60 -6.98
N PRO A 211 -15.76 6.89 -7.29
CA PRO A 211 -16.88 7.72 -6.87
C PRO A 211 -18.22 7.34 -7.51
N ASN A 212 -19.32 7.49 -6.77
CA ASN A 212 -20.66 7.20 -7.24
C ASN A 212 -21.63 8.29 -6.76
N ILE A 213 -22.22 9.00 -7.72
CA ILE A 213 -23.13 10.13 -7.48
C ILE A 213 -24.45 9.70 -6.84
N TYR A 214 -24.85 8.45 -7.01
CA TYR A 214 -26.09 7.89 -6.47
C TYR A 214 -25.95 7.37 -5.03
N THR A 215 -24.73 7.09 -4.55
CA THR A 215 -24.51 6.44 -3.24
C THR A 215 -23.82 7.33 -2.20
N ASP A 216 -23.83 8.65 -2.39
CA ASP A 216 -23.13 9.63 -1.54
C ASP A 216 -21.60 9.43 -1.42
N LEU A 217 -21.02 8.47 -2.13
CA LEU A 217 -19.59 8.22 -2.20
C LEU A 217 -18.93 9.06 -3.30
N HIS A 218 -19.03 10.38 -3.20
CA HIS A 218 -18.44 11.30 -4.17
C HIS A 218 -18.19 12.68 -3.54
N ASN A 219 -17.28 13.44 -4.15
CA ASN A 219 -17.00 14.83 -3.79
C ASN A 219 -16.72 15.02 -2.29
N MET A 220 -15.90 14.15 -1.72
CA MET A 220 -15.50 14.20 -0.30
C MET A 220 -14.49 15.31 -0.06
N ASP A 221 -14.59 15.98 1.09
CA ASP A 221 -13.61 16.95 1.55
C ASP A 221 -12.49 16.27 2.37
N LEU A 222 -12.84 15.18 3.04
CA LEU A 222 -11.92 14.39 3.85
C LEU A 222 -12.29 12.90 3.78
N ILE A 223 -11.31 12.03 3.55
CA ILE A 223 -11.40 10.58 3.69
C ILE A 223 -10.45 10.13 4.81
N LEU A 224 -10.94 9.37 5.77
CA LEU A 224 -10.15 8.60 6.73
C LEU A 224 -10.21 7.14 6.30
N CYS A 225 -9.07 6.48 6.18
CA CYS A 225 -8.98 5.04 5.93
C CYS A 225 -7.85 4.50 6.81
N ARG A 226 -8.16 4.33 8.10
CA ARG A 226 -7.18 4.11 9.17
C ARG A 226 -7.31 2.72 9.75
N ASN A 227 -6.19 2.04 9.91
CA ASN A 227 -6.09 0.66 10.41
C ASN A 227 -6.81 -0.36 9.53
N VAL A 228 -6.91 -0.07 8.23
CA VAL A 228 -7.54 -0.93 7.22
C VAL A 228 -6.49 -1.56 6.32
N PHE A 229 -5.60 -0.73 5.75
CA PHE A 229 -4.62 -1.20 4.77
C PHE A 229 -3.52 -2.10 5.35
N VAL A 230 -3.36 -2.12 6.68
CA VAL A 230 -2.44 -3.05 7.37
C VAL A 230 -2.75 -4.52 7.05
N TYR A 231 -3.97 -4.82 6.58
CA TYR A 231 -4.40 -6.15 6.20
C TYR A 231 -4.49 -6.36 4.69
N PHE A 232 -4.18 -5.37 3.85
CA PHE A 232 -4.44 -5.44 2.41
C PHE A 232 -3.20 -5.85 1.60
N GLU A 233 -3.40 -6.52 0.46
CA GLU A 233 -2.33 -6.69 -0.52
C GLU A 233 -2.02 -5.39 -1.28
N ALA A 234 -0.76 -5.23 -1.67
CA ALA A 234 -0.27 -3.98 -2.27
C ALA A 234 -1.02 -3.57 -3.55
N GLN A 235 -1.46 -4.53 -4.37
CA GLN A 235 -2.24 -4.27 -5.58
C GLN A 235 -3.61 -3.64 -5.27
N TYR A 236 -4.30 -4.13 -4.23
CA TYR A 236 -5.61 -3.64 -3.84
C TYR A 236 -5.52 -2.29 -3.13
N ILE A 237 -4.48 -2.07 -2.32
CA ILE A 237 -4.18 -0.74 -1.77
C ILE A 237 -4.04 0.28 -2.91
N SER A 238 -3.24 -0.04 -3.93
CA SER A 238 -3.05 0.84 -5.11
C SER A 238 -4.38 1.15 -5.83
N GLN A 239 -5.22 0.13 -6.01
CA GLN A 239 -6.54 0.27 -6.62
C GLN A 239 -7.46 1.18 -5.79
N VAL A 240 -7.52 0.97 -4.48
CA VAL A 240 -8.35 1.77 -3.57
C VAL A 240 -7.88 3.22 -3.52
N LEU A 241 -6.57 3.47 -3.46
CA LEU A 241 -6.00 4.82 -3.45
C LEU A 241 -6.36 5.61 -4.71
N LYS A 242 -6.32 4.98 -5.89
CA LYS A 242 -6.78 5.61 -7.15
C LYS A 242 -8.27 5.97 -7.10
N LYS A 243 -9.10 5.14 -6.47
CA LYS A 243 -10.53 5.42 -6.29
C LYS A 243 -10.75 6.56 -5.29
N PHE A 244 -9.99 6.60 -4.19
CA PHE A 244 -10.03 7.69 -3.22
C PHE A 244 -9.62 9.02 -3.84
N ALA A 245 -8.56 9.07 -4.64
CA ALA A 245 -8.13 10.28 -5.34
C ALA A 245 -9.25 10.87 -6.20
N LYS A 246 -9.98 10.03 -6.95
CA LYS A 246 -11.14 10.43 -7.75
C LYS A 246 -12.36 10.82 -6.92
N THR A 247 -12.44 10.36 -5.68
CA THR A 247 -13.58 10.60 -4.78
C THR A 247 -13.42 11.88 -3.98
N LEU A 248 -12.18 12.30 -3.73
CA LEU A 248 -11.85 13.56 -3.09
C LEU A 248 -12.06 14.74 -4.04
N ARG A 249 -12.53 15.85 -3.47
CA ARG A 249 -12.50 17.14 -4.14
C ARG A 249 -11.04 17.61 -4.28
N PRO A 250 -10.74 18.47 -5.27
CA PRO A 250 -9.46 19.18 -5.34
C PRO A 250 -9.15 19.85 -3.99
N GLY A 251 -7.94 19.62 -3.48
CA GLY A 251 -7.51 20.13 -2.18
C GLY A 251 -8.12 19.43 -0.96
N GLY A 252 -8.91 18.37 -1.15
CA GLY A 252 -9.41 17.50 -0.08
C GLY A 252 -8.31 16.60 0.50
N TYR A 253 -8.56 16.04 1.68
CA TYR A 253 -7.56 15.29 2.43
C TYR A 253 -7.86 13.80 2.52
N LEU A 254 -6.81 12.97 2.48
CA LEU A 254 -6.81 11.56 2.84
C LEU A 254 -5.91 11.38 4.08
N MET A 255 -6.46 10.80 5.13
CA MET A 255 -5.72 10.37 6.32
C MET A 255 -5.76 8.85 6.44
N THR A 256 -4.59 8.23 6.42
CA THR A 256 -4.43 6.79 6.68
C THR A 256 -3.91 6.55 8.09
N GLY A 257 -3.94 5.31 8.57
CA GLY A 257 -3.24 5.00 9.82
C GLY A 257 -1.73 5.05 9.63
N HIS A 258 -1.01 4.93 10.74
CA HIS A 258 0.44 5.03 10.79
C HIS A 258 1.11 4.01 9.85
N ALA A 259 1.95 4.50 8.92
CA ALA A 259 2.76 3.72 7.97
C ALA A 259 2.00 2.76 7.04
N GLU A 260 0.69 2.95 6.83
CA GLU A 260 -0.16 2.00 6.10
C GLU A 260 0.06 1.92 4.58
N ILE A 261 0.62 2.97 3.98
CA ILE A 261 0.77 3.08 2.51
C ILE A 261 2.21 3.40 2.09
N HIS A 262 3.18 3.00 2.94
CA HIS A 262 4.59 3.39 2.87
C HIS A 262 5.32 2.98 1.57
N SER A 263 4.83 1.97 0.83
CA SER A 263 5.43 1.46 -0.40
C SER A 263 4.67 1.82 -1.67
N HIS A 264 3.64 2.66 -1.57
CA HIS A 264 2.69 2.90 -2.66
C HIS A 264 2.94 4.23 -3.35
N VAL A 265 2.93 4.21 -4.68
CA VAL A 265 3.11 5.42 -5.49
C VAL A 265 1.86 6.29 -5.40
N MET A 266 1.99 7.43 -4.71
CA MET A 266 0.90 8.39 -4.43
C MET A 266 0.85 9.52 -5.47
N ASN A 267 0.86 9.21 -6.77
CA ASN A 267 0.97 10.22 -7.83
C ASN A 267 -0.15 11.27 -7.81
N ASP A 268 -1.35 10.90 -7.38
CA ASP A 268 -2.54 11.77 -7.34
C ASP A 268 -2.62 12.62 -6.05
N PHE A 269 -1.68 12.43 -5.13
CA PHE A 269 -1.67 13.08 -3.83
C PHE A 269 -0.37 13.85 -3.58
N GLN A 270 -0.48 14.90 -2.78
CA GLN A 270 0.65 15.62 -2.20
C GLN A 270 0.73 15.29 -0.70
N PRO A 271 1.82 14.70 -0.21
CA PRO A 271 1.98 14.44 1.22
C PRO A 271 2.21 15.76 1.97
N LYS A 272 1.54 15.91 3.11
CA LYS A 272 1.77 16.93 4.12
C LYS A 272 2.20 16.26 5.41
N SER A 273 3.42 16.59 5.83
CA SER A 273 4.02 16.02 7.03
C SER A 273 3.72 16.93 8.23
N PHE A 274 3.18 16.33 9.29
CA PHE A 274 2.99 16.95 10.59
C PHE A 274 3.76 16.15 11.65
N PRO A 275 4.10 16.75 12.80
CA PRO A 275 4.76 16.03 13.89
C PRO A 275 4.02 14.76 14.31
N GLU A 276 2.68 14.78 14.23
CA GLU A 276 1.82 13.68 14.66
C GLU A 276 1.54 12.63 13.57
N SER A 277 1.57 13.00 12.28
CA SER A 277 1.21 12.11 11.16
C SER A 277 1.56 12.70 9.80
N VAL A 278 1.62 11.85 8.78
CA VAL A 278 1.51 12.27 7.38
C VAL A 278 0.03 12.21 6.96
N VAL A 279 -0.44 13.23 6.27
CA VAL A 279 -1.73 13.25 5.57
C VAL A 279 -1.51 13.63 4.12
N TYR A 280 -2.43 13.21 3.26
CA TYR A 280 -2.28 13.31 1.82
C TYR A 280 -3.34 14.25 1.27
N GLN A 281 -2.95 15.29 0.55
CA GLN A 281 -3.89 16.21 -0.08
C GLN A 281 -4.08 15.82 -1.55
N ALA A 282 -5.31 15.68 -2.03
CA ALA A 282 -5.57 15.43 -3.45
C ALA A 282 -5.08 16.63 -4.28
N LYS A 283 -4.30 16.36 -5.33
CA LYS A 283 -3.75 17.41 -6.19
C LYS A 283 -4.86 18.19 -6.88
N ASN A 284 -4.68 19.51 -7.01
CA ASN A 284 -5.55 20.33 -7.84
C ASN A 284 -5.25 20.01 -9.32
N VAL A 285 -6.24 19.50 -10.05
CA VAL A 285 -6.14 19.30 -11.52
C VAL A 285 -5.89 20.63 -12.26
N LEU A 286 -6.06 21.77 -11.58
CA LEU A 286 -5.91 23.12 -12.15
C LEU A 286 -4.58 23.82 -11.82
N GLU A 287 -3.68 23.21 -11.04
CA GLU A 287 -2.34 23.75 -10.78
C GLU A 287 -1.30 22.90 -11.51
N GLU A 288 -1.31 22.96 -12.85
CA GLU A 288 -0.10 22.67 -13.61
C GLU A 288 0.88 23.84 -13.43
N GLU A 289 2.16 23.50 -13.26
CA GLU A 289 3.28 24.42 -13.04
C GLU A 289 3.26 25.65 -13.99
N PRO A 290 3.54 26.87 -13.50
CA PRO A 290 3.69 28.03 -14.35
C PRO A 290 5.01 27.93 -15.12
N GLY A 291 5.03 27.16 -16.22
CA GLY A 291 6.27 26.96 -16.95
C GLY A 291 6.26 25.92 -18.06
N LYS A 292 5.24 25.90 -18.94
CA LYS A 292 5.36 25.42 -20.34
C LYS A 292 4.04 25.64 -21.10
N LYS A 293 3.79 26.89 -21.52
CA LYS A 293 2.84 27.13 -22.62
C LYS A 293 3.47 26.57 -23.90
N LYS A 294 3.02 25.40 -24.36
CA LYS A 294 3.18 25.04 -25.78
C LYS A 294 2.21 25.90 -26.56
N SER A 295 2.75 26.83 -27.35
CA SER A 295 2.03 27.59 -28.35
C SER A 295 1.41 26.64 -29.37
N LEU A 296 0.10 26.48 -29.34
CA LEU A 296 -0.65 25.94 -30.47
C LEU A 296 -0.92 27.11 -31.43
N ILE A 297 0.05 27.37 -32.31
CA ILE A 297 -0.20 28.13 -33.53
C ILE A 297 -0.86 27.15 -34.50
N VAL A 298 -2.16 27.34 -34.74
CA VAL A 298 -2.87 26.70 -35.84
C VAL A 298 -2.69 27.62 -37.05
N PRO A 299 -2.12 27.16 -38.18
CA PRO A 299 -2.19 27.92 -39.41
C PRO A 299 -3.60 27.83 -39.99
N GLU A 300 -4.23 28.98 -40.21
CA GLU A 300 -5.44 29.12 -41.01
C GLU A 300 -5.19 28.61 -42.44
N SER A 301 -6.07 27.74 -42.94
CA SER A 301 -6.29 27.62 -44.38
C SER A 301 -7.79 27.70 -44.69
N LYS A 302 -8.14 28.79 -45.39
CA LYS A 302 -9.49 29.15 -45.83
C LYS A 302 -9.94 28.30 -47.04
N THR A 303 -11.19 27.81 -46.91
CA THR A 303 -12.29 27.83 -47.91
C THR A 303 -12.16 27.11 -49.26
N LYS A 304 -13.10 26.21 -49.58
CA LYS A 304 -14.33 26.43 -50.42
C LYS A 304 -15.00 25.09 -50.81
N SER A 305 -16.33 24.95 -50.59
CA SER A 305 -17.40 24.76 -51.62
C SER A 305 -17.51 23.32 -52.19
N ALA A 306 -18.66 22.66 -52.43
CA ALA A 306 -20.10 22.93 -52.32
C ALA A 306 -20.87 21.58 -52.44
N PHE A 307 -22.18 21.61 -52.12
CA PHE A 307 -23.32 20.78 -52.58
C PHE A 307 -23.07 19.84 -53.79
N GLY A 308 -23.70 18.67 -53.98
CA GLY A 308 -24.87 18.01 -53.38
C GLY A 308 -25.24 16.76 -54.22
N GLU A 309 -26.40 16.17 -53.92
CA GLU A 309 -27.20 15.19 -54.70
C GLU A 309 -26.91 13.67 -54.64
N SER A 310 -27.82 12.99 -53.91
CA SER A 310 -28.67 11.84 -54.28
C SER A 310 -28.27 10.83 -55.37
N GLY A 311 -28.48 9.53 -55.07
CA GLY A 311 -28.93 8.56 -56.09
C GLY A 311 -28.64 7.07 -55.85
N ASN A 312 -29.64 6.35 -55.34
CA ASN A 312 -30.04 4.95 -55.63
C ASN A 312 -29.11 3.73 -55.49
N LYS A 313 -29.60 2.79 -54.66
CA LYS A 313 -29.94 1.36 -54.92
C LYS A 313 -29.12 0.59 -55.97
N LEU A 314 -28.60 -0.59 -55.57
CA LEU A 314 -29.10 -1.90 -55.99
C LEU A 314 -28.38 -3.07 -55.29
N GLU A 315 -29.08 -4.20 -55.33
CA GLU A 315 -29.01 -5.43 -54.56
C GLU A 315 -28.07 -6.52 -55.13
N LEU A 316 -27.79 -7.51 -54.26
CA LEU A 316 -27.66 -8.96 -54.50
C LEU A 316 -26.54 -9.50 -55.41
N GLY A 317 -25.84 -10.52 -54.91
CA GLY A 317 -24.97 -11.38 -55.73
C GLY A 317 -24.15 -12.37 -54.90
N ASP A 318 -24.62 -13.60 -54.88
CA ASP A 318 -24.21 -14.75 -54.09
C ASP A 318 -22.96 -15.48 -54.65
N HIS A 319 -22.48 -16.45 -53.88
CA HIS A 319 -21.70 -17.64 -54.27
C HIS A 319 -20.15 -17.65 -54.31
N SER A 320 -19.63 -18.35 -53.28
CA SER A 320 -18.88 -19.62 -53.38
C SER A 320 -17.41 -19.61 -53.79
N GLY A 321 -16.62 -20.42 -53.07
CA GLY A 321 -15.28 -20.84 -53.51
C GLY A 321 -14.36 -21.30 -52.39
N GLN A 322 -14.54 -22.52 -51.90
CA GLN A 322 -13.57 -23.27 -51.10
C GLN A 322 -12.23 -23.41 -51.84
N LEU A 323 -11.11 -23.48 -51.11
CA LEU A 323 -10.17 -24.62 -51.16
C LEU A 323 -9.03 -24.48 -50.12
N LEU A 324 -8.74 -25.62 -49.48
CA LEU A 324 -7.82 -25.91 -48.38
C LEU A 324 -6.45 -26.45 -48.94
N PRO A 325 -5.45 -26.81 -48.10
CA PRO A 325 -4.06 -26.39 -48.23
C PRO A 325 -3.06 -27.54 -48.48
N ARG A 326 -1.75 -27.23 -48.60
CA ARG A 326 -0.61 -28.16 -48.40
C ARG A 326 0.55 -27.41 -47.72
N LYS A 327 1.05 -27.87 -46.56
CA LYS A 327 2.25 -28.73 -46.34
C LYS A 327 3.47 -28.21 -47.12
N GLY A 328 4.63 -27.92 -46.55
CA GLY A 328 5.28 -28.27 -45.29
C GLY A 328 6.76 -28.53 -45.63
N GLU A 329 7.72 -28.11 -44.81
CA GLU A 329 9.12 -28.53 -44.96
C GLU A 329 9.94 -28.25 -43.69
N THR A 330 11.04 -28.99 -43.56
CA THR A 330 11.69 -29.44 -42.33
C THR A 330 13.20 -29.22 -42.34
N VAL A 331 13.78 -28.94 -41.16
CA VAL A 331 15.20 -29.10 -40.64
C VAL A 331 16.35 -28.29 -41.33
N PRO A 332 17.59 -28.16 -40.76
CA PRO A 332 18.12 -28.51 -39.41
C PRO A 332 19.17 -27.58 -38.71
N ALA A 333 19.29 -27.80 -37.38
CA ALA A 333 20.46 -28.00 -36.47
C ALA A 333 21.66 -27.03 -36.26
N SER A 334 22.09 -27.04 -34.97
CA SER A 334 23.43 -26.83 -34.37
C SER A 334 23.72 -25.40 -33.81
N PHE A 335 24.34 -25.15 -32.62
CA PHE A 335 25.27 -25.86 -31.74
C PHE A 335 25.18 -25.40 -30.25
N ALA A 336 25.53 -26.34 -29.35
CA ALA A 336 26.32 -26.24 -28.10
C ALA A 336 25.82 -25.55 -26.80
N ASN A 337 25.39 -26.42 -25.86
CA ASN A 337 25.93 -26.71 -24.51
C ASN A 337 26.27 -25.63 -23.47
N GLY A 338 25.76 -25.85 -22.24
CA GLY A 338 26.31 -25.30 -20.99
C GLY A 338 25.48 -25.54 -19.72
N ASN A 339 25.44 -26.81 -19.25
CA ASN A 339 25.09 -27.33 -17.91
C ASN A 339 24.50 -26.41 -16.81
N PHE A 340 23.35 -26.82 -16.26
CA PHE A 340 23.15 -26.87 -14.80
C PHE A 340 22.48 -28.19 -14.41
N GLY A 341 23.01 -28.76 -13.33
CA GLY A 341 22.74 -30.10 -12.85
C GLY A 341 21.38 -30.30 -12.18
N ASP A 342 21.03 -31.57 -12.20
CA ASP A 342 19.85 -32.27 -11.73
C ASP A 342 19.53 -32.04 -10.23
N VAL A 343 18.27 -31.72 -9.93
CA VAL A 343 17.65 -31.98 -8.63
C VAL A 343 16.22 -32.48 -8.85
N GLY A 344 16.05 -33.80 -8.81
CA GLY A 344 14.97 -34.45 -8.09
C GLY A 344 13.59 -34.41 -8.73
N SER A 345 13.32 -35.40 -9.57
CA SER A 345 11.98 -35.86 -9.95
C SER A 345 11.02 -36.00 -8.76
N LEU A 346 9.89 -35.29 -8.78
CA LEU A 346 8.69 -35.63 -8.00
C LEU A 346 7.61 -36.17 -8.93
N SER A 347 7.71 -37.45 -9.25
CA SER A 347 6.62 -38.25 -9.78
C SER A 347 5.69 -38.63 -8.62
N LEU A 348 4.52 -37.99 -8.53
CA LEU A 348 3.31 -38.52 -7.88
C LEU A 348 2.11 -37.58 -8.17
N LEU A 349 1.51 -37.77 -9.35
CA LEU A 349 0.16 -37.28 -9.66
C LEU A 349 -0.66 -38.46 -10.18
N THR A 350 -1.19 -39.25 -9.25
CA THR A 350 -2.33 -40.16 -9.54
C THR A 350 -3.64 -39.42 -9.25
N ALA A 351 -4.59 -39.62 -10.17
CA ALA A 351 -5.78 -38.83 -10.40
C ALA A 351 -6.85 -38.91 -9.28
N GLY A 352 -7.68 -37.86 -9.15
CA GLY A 352 -8.96 -38.02 -8.44
C GLY A 352 -9.77 -36.82 -7.94
N THR A 353 -9.64 -35.56 -8.41
CA THR A 353 -10.65 -34.51 -8.09
C THR A 353 -10.79 -33.46 -9.20
N GLY A 354 -11.99 -32.86 -9.35
CA GLY A 354 -12.31 -31.86 -10.37
C GLY A 354 -11.40 -30.61 -10.35
N LEU A 355 -10.82 -30.26 -9.19
CA LEU A 355 -9.84 -29.18 -9.07
C LEU A 355 -8.52 -29.47 -9.81
N GLY A 356 -8.08 -30.73 -9.86
CA GLY A 356 -6.90 -31.13 -10.62
C GLY A 356 -7.05 -30.92 -12.13
N LYS A 357 -8.29 -30.90 -12.64
CA LYS A 357 -8.60 -30.56 -14.04
C LYS A 357 -8.61 -29.05 -14.29
N MET A 358 -9.08 -28.25 -13.34
CA MET A 358 -9.02 -26.78 -13.40
C MET A 358 -7.58 -26.24 -13.36
N LEU A 359 -6.69 -26.89 -12.60
CA LEU A 359 -5.26 -26.57 -12.57
C LEU A 359 -4.58 -26.83 -13.93
N ARG A 360 -4.99 -27.86 -14.67
CA ARG A 360 -4.47 -28.13 -16.03
C ARG A 360 -4.94 -27.11 -17.06
N SER A 361 -6.18 -26.61 -16.99
CA SER A 361 -6.66 -25.64 -17.99
C SER A 361 -5.97 -24.27 -17.84
N ARG A 362 -5.73 -23.81 -16.61
CA ARG A 362 -5.00 -22.54 -16.38
C ARG A 362 -3.51 -22.61 -16.73
N TYR A 363 -2.86 -23.77 -16.53
CA TYR A 363 -1.47 -23.95 -16.95
C TYR A 363 -1.31 -24.00 -18.48
N LEU A 364 -2.31 -24.53 -19.20
CA LEU A 364 -2.35 -24.52 -20.68
C LEU A 364 -2.74 -23.16 -21.27
N GLU A 365 -3.58 -22.37 -20.59
CA GLU A 365 -3.92 -21.00 -21.01
C GLU A 365 -2.79 -19.99 -20.72
N GLY A 366 -2.01 -20.19 -19.65
CA GLY A 366 -0.82 -19.40 -19.35
C GLY A 366 0.30 -19.55 -20.42
N ASP A 367 0.47 -20.75 -20.98
CA ASP A 367 1.43 -21.00 -22.06
C ASP A 367 0.96 -20.49 -23.43
N LEU A 368 -0.36 -20.36 -23.65
CA LEU A 368 -0.90 -19.71 -24.84
C LEU A 368 -0.85 -18.18 -24.77
N ALA A 369 -0.88 -17.60 -23.57
CA ALA A 369 -0.63 -16.17 -23.36
C ALA A 369 0.86 -15.81 -23.57
N ASN A 370 1.78 -16.69 -23.17
CA ASN A 370 3.22 -16.53 -23.41
C ASN A 370 3.66 -16.82 -24.86
N LYS A 371 2.83 -17.47 -25.67
CA LYS A 371 3.06 -17.63 -27.13
C LYS A 371 2.40 -16.57 -28.01
N LYS A 372 1.64 -15.63 -27.46
CA LYS A 372 1.01 -14.52 -28.21
C LYS A 372 1.72 -13.16 -28.09
N ILE A 373 2.82 -13.07 -27.34
CA ILE A 373 3.68 -11.87 -27.28
C ILE A 373 4.89 -11.99 -28.23
N SER A 374 5.01 -13.08 -29.02
CA SER A 374 6.11 -13.28 -29.97
C SER A 374 5.75 -13.07 -31.45
N SER A 375 4.69 -12.34 -31.79
CA SER A 375 4.39 -12.02 -33.20
C SER A 375 3.64 -10.71 -33.39
N LEU A 376 4.32 -9.59 -33.22
CA LEU A 376 4.00 -8.33 -33.88
C LEU A 376 5.30 -7.79 -34.50
N SER A 377 5.29 -7.77 -35.83
CA SER A 377 6.45 -7.62 -36.70
C SER A 377 7.18 -6.28 -36.56
N PRO A 378 8.50 -6.24 -36.83
CA PRO A 378 9.31 -5.04 -36.78
C PRO A 378 9.14 -4.23 -38.07
N LYS A 379 8.57 -3.02 -37.98
CA LYS A 379 8.70 -1.96 -38.99
C LYS A 379 8.41 -0.60 -38.38
N ILE A 380 9.32 -0.14 -37.52
CA ILE A 380 9.65 1.29 -37.41
C ILE A 380 11.18 1.35 -37.56
N ALA A 381 11.58 1.85 -38.72
CA ALA A 381 12.89 2.29 -39.17
C ALA A 381 14.09 2.00 -38.25
N ALA A 382 14.98 1.14 -38.76
CA ALA A 382 16.39 1.21 -38.48
C ALA A 382 16.92 2.58 -38.94
N GLU A 383 17.24 3.46 -38.00
CA GLU A 383 18.20 4.57 -38.15
C GLU A 383 18.48 5.21 -36.78
N LYS A 384 19.31 4.54 -35.98
CA LYS A 384 20.37 5.06 -35.08
C LYS A 384 20.79 3.99 -34.08
N ALA A 385 22.05 3.58 -34.19
CA ALA A 385 22.74 2.70 -33.23
C ALA A 385 22.88 3.36 -31.84
N ASP A 386 23.05 2.53 -30.80
CA ASP A 386 23.45 2.85 -29.43
C ASP A 386 22.53 3.75 -28.57
N SER A 387 21.49 3.17 -27.99
CA SER A 387 21.01 3.69 -26.69
C SER A 387 20.74 2.56 -25.69
N LYS A 388 21.69 2.33 -24.78
CA LYS A 388 21.44 1.52 -23.58
C LYS A 388 20.40 2.25 -22.73
N THR A 389 19.35 1.56 -22.30
CA THR A 389 18.34 2.17 -21.41
C THR A 389 18.94 2.42 -20.01
N PRO A 390 18.43 3.41 -19.25
CA PRO A 390 18.90 3.68 -17.88
C PRO A 390 18.83 2.45 -16.98
N GLN A 391 17.79 1.63 -17.10
CA GLN A 391 17.60 0.41 -16.30
C GLN A 391 18.68 -0.64 -16.58
N MET A 392 19.08 -0.81 -17.85
CA MET A 392 20.15 -1.74 -18.21
C MET A 392 21.51 -1.28 -17.68
N LEU A 393 21.80 0.02 -17.75
CA LEU A 393 23.03 0.60 -17.20
C LEU A 393 23.12 0.43 -15.68
N ILE A 394 22.00 0.55 -14.95
CA ILE A 394 21.96 0.31 -13.50
C ILE A 394 22.19 -1.16 -13.16
N LEU A 395 21.60 -2.09 -13.93
CA LEU A 395 21.84 -3.52 -13.75
C LEU A 395 23.32 -3.89 -13.98
N GLU A 396 23.93 -3.36 -15.04
CA GLU A 396 25.37 -3.50 -15.31
C GLU A 396 26.20 -2.91 -14.16
N ALA A 397 25.87 -1.70 -13.68
CA ALA A 397 26.55 -1.06 -12.57
C ALA A 397 26.47 -1.88 -11.27
N LYS A 398 25.31 -2.45 -10.94
CA LYS A 398 25.12 -3.34 -9.78
C LYS A 398 25.95 -4.62 -9.90
N ALA A 399 26.10 -5.17 -11.11
CA ALA A 399 26.95 -6.34 -11.35
C ALA A 399 28.44 -6.00 -11.15
N CYS A 400 28.92 -4.89 -11.71
CA CYS A 400 30.28 -4.39 -11.50
C CYS A 400 30.56 -4.13 -10.01
N PHE A 401 29.61 -3.51 -9.29
CA PHE A 401 29.72 -3.28 -7.84
C PHE A 401 29.89 -4.57 -7.04
N LYS A 402 29.10 -5.61 -7.33
CA LYS A 402 29.23 -6.93 -6.68
C LYS A 402 30.60 -7.57 -6.93
N ASN A 403 31.17 -7.33 -8.11
CA ASN A 403 32.50 -7.81 -8.50
C ASN A 403 33.63 -6.87 -8.02
N LYS A 404 33.34 -5.85 -7.21
CA LYS A 404 34.29 -4.83 -6.73
C LYS A 404 34.96 -4.00 -7.84
N ALA A 405 34.42 -4.01 -9.06
CA ALA A 405 34.86 -3.18 -10.18
C ALA A 405 34.26 -1.77 -10.06
N TYR A 406 34.73 -1.00 -9.07
CA TYR A 406 34.11 0.27 -8.67
C TYR A 406 34.15 1.36 -9.75
N PHE A 407 35.25 1.47 -10.50
CA PHE A 407 35.38 2.49 -11.56
C PHE A 407 34.37 2.28 -12.70
N GLU A 408 34.23 1.04 -13.17
CA GLU A 408 33.23 0.67 -14.18
C GLU A 408 31.81 0.86 -13.65
N ALA A 409 31.57 0.50 -12.39
CA ALA A 409 30.26 0.71 -11.76
C ALA A 409 29.88 2.21 -11.69
N ILE A 410 30.83 3.08 -11.36
CA ILE A 410 30.63 4.54 -11.34
C ILE A 410 30.29 5.07 -12.73
N ASP A 411 31.05 4.67 -13.75
CA ASP A 411 30.82 5.11 -15.13
C ASP A 411 29.42 4.74 -15.61
N LYS A 412 29.02 3.48 -15.43
CA LYS A 412 27.68 3.00 -15.81
C LYS A 412 26.56 3.68 -15.02
N ALA A 413 26.73 3.88 -13.71
CA ALA A 413 25.73 4.58 -12.90
C ALA A 413 25.60 6.07 -13.28
N LYS A 414 26.70 6.75 -13.62
CA LYS A 414 26.68 8.14 -14.11
C LYS A 414 26.05 8.24 -15.50
N GLN A 415 26.31 7.29 -16.39
CA GLN A 415 25.62 7.22 -17.69
C GLN A 415 24.11 7.04 -17.50
N ALA A 416 23.67 6.20 -16.56
CA ALA A 416 22.26 6.06 -16.21
C ALA A 416 21.66 7.40 -15.72
N LEU A 417 22.39 8.14 -14.87
CA LEU A 417 21.96 9.48 -14.42
C LEU A 417 21.96 10.53 -15.53
N HIS A 418 22.84 10.43 -16.53
CA HIS A 418 22.80 11.31 -17.69
C HIS A 418 21.52 11.11 -18.52
N LEU A 419 21.07 9.85 -18.65
CA LEU A 419 19.83 9.51 -19.35
C LEU A 419 18.58 9.76 -18.50
N GLN A 420 18.67 9.59 -17.18
CA GLN A 420 17.60 9.86 -16.21
C GLN A 420 18.17 10.52 -14.96
N SER A 421 18.13 11.85 -14.93
CA SER A 421 18.75 12.66 -13.86
C SER A 421 18.19 12.44 -12.47
N GLN A 422 16.95 11.96 -12.35
CA GLN A 422 16.29 11.62 -11.10
C GLN A 422 16.11 10.10 -11.00
N ASN A 423 17.16 9.41 -10.53
CA ASN A 423 17.14 7.96 -10.36
C ASN A 423 17.72 7.55 -9.00
N PHE A 424 16.83 7.09 -8.10
CA PHE A 424 17.20 6.67 -6.76
C PHE A 424 18.24 5.55 -6.74
N GLU A 425 18.07 4.53 -7.58
CA GLU A 425 18.96 3.37 -7.58
C GLU A 425 20.38 3.73 -8.01
N ALA A 426 20.51 4.61 -9.01
CA ALA A 426 21.81 5.08 -9.48
C ALA A 426 22.49 5.98 -8.44
N ASP A 427 21.75 6.93 -7.84
CA ASP A 427 22.30 7.81 -6.80
C ASP A 427 22.71 7.00 -5.55
N TYR A 428 21.87 6.07 -5.07
CA TYR A 428 22.21 5.25 -3.91
C TYR A 428 23.38 4.29 -4.19
N LEU A 429 23.44 3.68 -5.38
CA LEU A 429 24.57 2.83 -5.77
C LEU A 429 25.88 3.62 -5.80
N LEU A 430 25.87 4.85 -6.34
CA LEU A 430 27.03 5.73 -6.30
C LEU A 430 27.42 6.07 -4.86
N ALA A 431 26.46 6.34 -3.98
CA ALA A 431 26.74 6.58 -2.57
C ALA A 431 27.46 5.38 -1.92
N GLN A 432 26.99 4.16 -2.16
CA GLN A 432 27.63 2.93 -1.65
C GLN A 432 29.05 2.75 -2.21
N ILE A 433 29.26 3.03 -3.50
CA ILE A 433 30.58 2.92 -4.13
C ILE A 433 31.56 3.93 -3.51
N TYR A 434 31.16 5.20 -3.42
CA TYR A 434 32.03 6.24 -2.85
C TYR A 434 32.32 6.01 -1.37
N ALA A 435 31.37 5.46 -0.61
CA ALA A 435 31.61 5.05 0.78
C ALA A 435 32.69 3.96 0.87
N ASN A 436 32.60 2.93 0.02
CA ASN A 436 33.61 1.86 -0.04
C ASN A 436 35.01 2.36 -0.47
N LEU A 437 35.07 3.44 -1.26
CA LEU A 437 36.32 4.08 -1.67
C LEU A 437 36.86 5.09 -0.64
N GLY A 438 36.18 5.29 0.50
CA GLY A 438 36.55 6.28 1.51
C GLY A 438 36.27 7.74 1.11
N GLN A 439 35.55 7.96 0.00
CA GLN A 439 35.19 9.29 -0.52
C GLN A 439 33.88 9.77 0.12
N TYR A 440 33.92 9.99 1.44
CA TYR A 440 32.73 10.21 2.26
C TYR A 440 31.93 11.46 1.89
N SER A 441 32.59 12.55 1.47
CA SER A 441 31.90 13.78 1.04
C SER A 441 30.96 13.53 -0.15
N GLN A 442 31.46 12.81 -1.16
CA GLN A 442 30.67 12.42 -2.34
C GLN A 442 29.60 11.40 -1.96
N ALA A 443 29.93 10.42 -1.13
CA ALA A 443 28.97 9.44 -0.64
C ALA A 443 27.76 10.11 0.06
N VAL A 444 28.02 11.10 0.92
CA VAL A 444 26.98 11.87 1.61
C VAL A 444 26.16 12.73 0.64
N GLU A 445 26.78 13.33 -0.38
CA GLU A 445 26.06 14.09 -1.41
C GLU A 445 25.07 13.20 -2.17
N TYR A 446 25.52 12.04 -2.61
CA TYR A 446 24.67 11.07 -3.29
C TYR A 446 23.61 10.47 -2.36
N CYS A 447 23.90 10.24 -1.08
CA CYS A 447 22.87 9.91 -0.08
C CYS A 447 21.80 10.98 0.03
N LYS A 448 22.19 12.27 0.09
CA LYS A 448 21.26 13.40 0.13
C LYS A 448 20.40 13.45 -1.13
N ARG A 449 20.98 13.23 -2.31
CA ARG A 449 20.23 13.16 -3.58
C ARG A 449 19.24 11.99 -3.57
N ALA A 450 19.69 10.78 -3.23
CA ALA A 450 18.82 9.62 -3.11
C ALA A 450 17.67 9.85 -2.11
N SER A 451 17.96 10.43 -0.94
CA SER A 451 16.94 10.73 0.08
C SER A 451 15.89 11.77 -0.35
N LYS A 452 16.23 12.66 -1.30
CA LYS A 452 15.26 13.60 -1.88
C LYS A 452 14.33 12.91 -2.88
N LEU A 453 14.81 11.87 -3.56
CA LEU A 453 14.03 11.08 -4.52
C LEU A 453 13.12 10.07 -3.82
N ASP A 454 13.63 9.41 -2.78
CA ASP A 454 12.86 8.53 -1.91
C ASP A 454 13.14 8.89 -0.45
N THR A 455 12.27 9.75 0.10
CA THR A 455 12.38 10.23 1.49
C THR A 455 12.06 9.14 2.52
N MET A 456 11.41 8.06 2.09
CA MET A 456 10.99 6.94 2.96
C MET A 456 12.01 5.81 2.99
N SER A 457 13.01 5.82 2.10
CA SER A 457 14.11 4.86 2.13
C SER A 457 14.98 5.05 3.37
N VAL A 458 15.16 3.98 4.14
CA VAL A 458 16.08 3.97 5.29
C VAL A 458 17.53 3.86 4.87
N PHE A 459 17.81 3.34 3.67
CA PHE A 459 19.14 2.94 3.25
C PHE A 459 20.13 4.11 3.12
N PRO A 460 19.77 5.27 2.52
CA PRO A 460 20.65 6.43 2.51
C PRO A 460 21.01 6.92 3.92
N TYR A 461 20.02 6.98 4.84
CA TYR A 461 20.27 7.42 6.21
C TYR A 461 21.13 6.42 6.99
N TYR A 462 20.89 5.12 6.80
CA TYR A 462 21.70 4.09 7.42
C TYR A 462 23.15 4.14 6.93
N LEU A 463 23.36 4.31 5.62
CA LEU A 463 24.70 4.51 5.07
C LEU A 463 25.37 5.77 5.61
N GLN A 464 24.63 6.88 5.76
CA GLN A 464 25.16 8.10 6.39
C GLN A 464 25.50 7.91 7.87
N ALA A 465 24.76 7.08 8.61
CA ALA A 465 25.12 6.72 9.98
C ALA A 465 26.44 5.96 10.05
N GLN A 466 26.63 4.99 9.15
CA GLN A 466 27.87 4.22 9.05
C GLN A 466 29.06 5.12 8.67
N ILE A 467 28.88 6.01 7.70
CA ILE A 467 29.89 7.00 7.33
C ILE A 467 30.24 7.90 8.53
N ALA A 468 29.25 8.38 9.28
CA ALA A 468 29.49 9.21 10.46
C ALA A 468 30.22 8.44 11.57
N GLU A 469 29.91 7.15 11.80
CA GLU A 469 30.63 6.32 12.77
C GLU A 469 32.10 6.09 12.35
N GLU A 470 32.36 5.86 11.06
CA GLU A 470 33.74 5.76 10.51
C GLU A 470 34.53 7.08 10.64
N GLN A 471 33.83 8.21 10.67
CA GLN A 471 34.41 9.54 10.90
C GLN A 471 34.50 9.92 12.39
N ASP A 472 34.17 8.98 13.29
CA ASP A 472 34.07 9.19 14.76
C ASP A 472 33.07 10.28 15.18
N ASP A 473 32.15 10.67 14.29
CA ASP A 473 31.04 11.58 14.59
C ASP A 473 29.83 10.80 15.11
N LEU A 474 29.96 10.35 16.36
CA LEU A 474 28.95 9.53 17.02
C LEU A 474 27.62 10.28 17.19
N GLU A 475 27.61 11.60 17.36
CA GLU A 475 26.36 12.37 17.49
C GLU A 475 25.56 12.37 16.19
N THR A 476 26.21 12.61 15.06
CA THR A 476 25.57 12.54 13.75
C THR A 476 25.12 11.12 13.41
N ALA A 477 25.94 10.10 13.74
CA ALA A 477 25.55 8.70 13.58
C ALA A 477 24.25 8.38 14.34
N LYS A 478 24.15 8.81 15.61
CA LYS A 478 22.94 8.64 16.42
C LYS A 478 21.73 9.36 15.84
N ILE A 479 21.88 10.56 15.26
CA ILE A 479 20.78 11.28 14.60
C ILE A 479 20.24 10.46 13.43
N TYR A 480 21.12 9.93 12.57
CA TYR A 480 20.71 9.13 11.44
C TYR A 480 20.14 7.76 11.85
N LEU A 481 20.70 7.09 12.85
CA LEU A 481 20.13 5.85 13.40
C LEU A 481 18.74 6.06 13.99
N ARG A 482 18.52 7.16 14.71
CA ARG A 482 17.17 7.54 15.17
C ARG A 482 16.22 7.74 14.02
N LYS A 483 16.68 8.34 12.91
CA LYS A 483 15.87 8.50 11.69
C LYS A 483 15.56 7.16 11.03
N VAL A 484 16.52 6.24 10.96
CA VAL A 484 16.30 4.87 10.45
C VAL A 484 15.28 4.14 11.31
N ILE A 485 15.42 4.17 12.64
CA ILE A 485 14.49 3.54 13.58
C ILE A 485 13.09 4.17 13.48
N TYR A 486 13.02 5.49 13.29
CA TYR A 486 11.76 6.21 13.12
C TYR A 486 11.03 5.79 11.83
N LEU A 487 11.76 5.68 10.72
CA LEU A 487 11.22 5.26 9.43
C LEU A 487 10.89 3.75 9.38
N CYS A 488 11.73 2.92 10.00
CA CYS A 488 11.57 1.46 10.06
C CYS A 488 11.90 0.92 11.46
N PRO A 489 10.91 0.84 12.37
CA PRO A 489 11.13 0.34 13.73
C PRO A 489 11.54 -1.13 13.82
N SER A 490 11.38 -1.90 12.74
CA SER A 490 11.85 -3.30 12.64
C SER A 490 13.26 -3.43 12.07
N PHE A 491 13.95 -2.32 11.78
CA PHE A 491 15.31 -2.34 11.23
C PHE A 491 16.34 -2.70 12.31
N VAL A 492 16.55 -4.00 12.51
CA VAL A 492 17.38 -4.59 13.58
C VAL A 492 18.77 -3.93 13.68
N SER A 493 19.45 -3.77 12.55
CA SER A 493 20.84 -3.30 12.51
C SER A 493 21.01 -1.89 13.07
N ALA A 494 19.98 -1.03 12.96
CA ALA A 494 20.04 0.30 13.55
C ALA A 494 20.04 0.24 15.08
N TYR A 495 19.26 -0.65 15.70
CA TYR A 495 19.31 -0.83 17.16
C TYR A 495 20.64 -1.44 17.61
N LEU A 496 21.22 -2.33 16.81
CA LEU A 496 22.53 -2.92 17.12
C LEU A 496 23.64 -1.88 17.12
N GLU A 497 23.71 -1.07 16.06
CA GLU A 497 24.68 0.02 15.96
C GLU A 497 24.44 1.07 17.04
N PHE A 498 23.18 1.44 17.28
CA PHE A 498 22.86 2.42 18.32
C PHE A 498 23.21 1.92 19.72
N GLY A 499 23.02 0.62 19.99
CA GLY A 499 23.48 -0.05 21.20
C GLY A 499 25.01 -0.08 21.32
N ASN A 500 25.72 -0.33 20.22
CA ASN A 500 27.19 -0.31 20.19
C ASN A 500 27.73 1.09 20.51
N ILE A 501 27.15 2.15 19.93
CA ILE A 501 27.54 3.53 20.19
C ILE A 501 27.34 3.88 21.67
N TYR A 502 26.16 3.60 22.25
CA TYR A 502 25.92 3.88 23.67
C TYR A 502 26.78 3.04 24.61
N HIS A 503 27.16 1.82 24.21
CA HIS A 503 28.09 1.01 24.97
C HIS A 503 29.50 1.63 24.96
N LYS A 504 29.99 2.09 23.79
CA LYS A 504 31.25 2.84 23.67
C LYS A 504 31.25 4.10 24.55
N GLU A 505 30.13 4.82 24.64
CA GLU A 505 29.97 5.99 25.52
C GLU A 505 29.81 5.67 27.02
N GLY A 506 29.85 4.40 27.42
CA GLY A 506 29.64 3.98 28.82
C GLY A 506 28.19 4.11 29.32
N LYS A 507 27.23 4.44 28.45
CA LYS A 507 25.80 4.56 28.78
C LYS A 507 25.11 3.19 28.78
N LEU A 508 25.55 2.31 29.67
CA LEU A 508 25.16 0.89 29.73
C LEU A 508 23.65 0.66 29.75
N ASN A 509 22.89 1.47 30.49
CA ASN A 509 21.43 1.32 30.57
C ASN A 509 20.74 1.51 29.21
N ILE A 510 21.21 2.47 28.41
CA ILE A 510 20.64 2.76 27.09
C ILE A 510 21.08 1.69 26.09
N ALA A 511 22.36 1.29 26.13
CA ALA A 511 22.89 0.21 25.31
C ALA A 511 22.09 -1.09 25.50
N ILE A 512 21.85 -1.50 26.76
CA ILE A 512 21.03 -2.67 27.11
C ILE A 512 19.62 -2.53 26.54
N LYS A 513 19.00 -1.34 26.63
CA LYS A 513 17.67 -1.10 26.08
C LYS A 513 17.64 -1.32 24.56
N MET A 514 18.62 -0.79 23.83
CA MET A 514 18.70 -0.95 22.37
C MET A 514 18.92 -2.42 21.97
N TYR A 515 19.83 -3.13 22.66
CA TYR A 515 20.05 -4.56 22.41
C TYR A 515 18.81 -5.40 22.71
N LYS A 516 18.08 -5.10 23.79
CA LYS A 516 16.80 -5.78 24.07
C LYS A 516 15.78 -5.58 22.96
N SER A 517 15.59 -4.33 22.51
CA SER A 517 14.70 -4.05 21.38
C SER A 517 15.11 -4.82 20.13
N SER A 518 16.41 -4.92 19.84
CA SER A 518 16.90 -5.75 18.72
C SER A 518 16.59 -7.25 18.90
N CYS A 519 16.71 -7.80 20.12
CA CYS A 519 16.34 -9.18 20.41
C CYS A 519 14.83 -9.41 20.24
N ASP A 520 14.00 -8.46 20.67
CA ASP A 520 12.54 -8.58 20.59
C ASP A 520 12.07 -8.57 19.13
N ILE A 521 12.73 -7.79 18.26
CA ILE A 521 12.48 -7.82 16.81
C ILE A 521 12.98 -9.15 16.23
N LEU A 522 14.21 -9.58 16.55
CA LEU A 522 14.79 -10.82 16.02
C LEU A 522 13.98 -12.07 16.38
N LYS A 523 13.40 -12.14 17.58
CA LYS A 523 12.51 -13.24 18.02
C LYS A 523 11.22 -13.34 17.22
N GLN A 524 10.78 -12.24 16.61
CA GLN A 524 9.59 -12.21 15.76
C GLN A 524 9.87 -12.65 14.32
N LEU A 525 11.15 -12.75 13.93
CA LEU A 525 11.57 -13.20 12.61
C LEU A 525 11.75 -14.72 12.58
N PRO A 526 11.47 -15.38 11.44
CA PRO A 526 11.86 -16.78 11.24
C PRO A 526 13.37 -17.00 11.49
N PRO A 527 13.78 -18.10 12.15
CA PRO A 527 15.19 -18.31 12.55
C PRO A 527 16.22 -18.23 11.41
N ASN A 528 15.80 -18.58 10.18
CA ASN A 528 16.64 -18.61 8.98
C ASN A 528 16.57 -17.31 8.15
N THR A 529 15.82 -16.30 8.59
CA THR A 529 15.73 -15.02 7.87
C THR A 529 17.11 -14.35 7.80
N PRO A 530 17.66 -14.06 6.62
CA PRO A 530 18.95 -13.41 6.49
C PRO A 530 18.84 -11.93 6.89
N ILE A 531 19.80 -11.46 7.69
CA ILE A 531 19.98 -10.05 8.05
C ILE A 531 21.11 -9.50 7.18
N GLU A 532 20.74 -8.89 6.05
CA GLU A 532 21.69 -8.51 4.99
C GLU A 532 22.80 -7.58 5.49
N GLN A 533 22.48 -6.64 6.39
CA GLN A 533 23.42 -5.68 6.96
C GLN A 533 24.36 -6.30 8.00
N GLN A 534 24.11 -7.54 8.43
CA GLN A 534 24.98 -8.31 9.33
C GLN A 534 25.70 -9.43 8.56
N GLY A 535 26.13 -9.16 7.33
CA GLY A 535 26.96 -10.09 6.55
C GLY A 535 26.25 -11.40 6.16
N LYS A 536 24.92 -11.35 5.95
CA LYS A 536 24.03 -12.51 5.68
C LYS A 536 23.89 -13.51 6.83
N MET A 537 24.22 -13.13 8.06
CA MET A 537 23.85 -13.92 9.25
C MET A 537 22.33 -14.10 9.33
N THR A 538 21.90 -15.26 9.84
CA THR A 538 20.46 -15.51 10.06
C THR A 538 19.97 -14.80 11.33
N ALA A 539 18.66 -14.55 11.43
CA ALA A 539 18.06 -13.93 12.60
C ALA A 539 18.39 -14.69 13.90
N SER A 540 18.45 -16.02 13.85
CA SER A 540 18.88 -16.84 15.00
C SER A 540 20.35 -16.63 15.38
N GLN A 541 21.26 -16.55 14.39
CA GLN A 541 22.68 -16.28 14.65
C GLN A 541 22.88 -14.90 15.26
N VAL A 542 22.24 -13.86 14.69
CA VAL A 542 22.30 -12.50 15.21
C VAL A 542 21.70 -12.46 16.63
N LEU A 543 20.58 -13.13 16.88
CA LEU A 543 19.95 -13.18 18.20
C LEU A 543 20.90 -13.74 19.27
N ILE A 544 21.58 -14.86 18.96
CA ILE A 544 22.55 -15.48 19.87
C ILE A 544 23.68 -14.51 20.20
N ASP A 545 24.21 -13.81 19.20
CA ASP A 545 25.32 -12.87 19.42
C ASP A 545 24.92 -11.66 20.25
N VAL A 546 23.70 -11.13 20.05
CA VAL A 546 23.18 -10.04 20.87
C VAL A 546 22.92 -10.50 22.30
N GLN A 547 22.39 -11.72 22.50
CA GLN A 547 22.20 -12.29 23.83
C GLN A 547 23.52 -12.45 24.59
N LYS A 548 24.59 -12.92 23.92
CA LYS A 548 25.94 -12.96 24.51
C LYS A 548 26.43 -11.57 24.91
N LYS A 549 26.19 -10.54 24.09
CA LYS A 549 26.52 -9.15 24.44
C LYS A 549 25.75 -8.67 25.67
N LEU A 550 24.45 -8.96 25.74
CA LEU A 550 23.61 -8.58 26.89
C LEU A 550 24.09 -9.23 28.19
N VAL A 551 24.45 -10.51 28.18
CA VAL A 551 25.00 -11.21 29.37
C VAL A 551 26.27 -10.51 29.87
N LYS A 552 27.20 -10.19 28.96
CA LYS A 552 28.43 -9.45 29.32
C LYS A 552 28.13 -8.08 29.92
N LEU A 553 27.16 -7.35 29.38
CA LEU A 553 26.78 -6.01 29.89
C LEU A 553 26.12 -6.10 31.27
N TYR A 554 25.34 -7.15 31.53
CA TYR A 554 24.76 -7.37 32.85
C TYR A 554 25.81 -7.69 33.91
N SER A 555 26.87 -8.44 33.55
CA SER A 555 27.99 -8.69 34.46
C SER A 555 28.89 -7.47 34.73
N GLN A 556 28.82 -6.43 33.90
CA GLN A 556 29.55 -5.17 34.12
C GLN A 556 28.76 -4.17 34.98
N LYS A 557 27.46 -4.43 35.18
CA LYS A 557 26.56 -3.56 35.95
C LYS A 557 26.44 -3.99 37.42
N ASN A 558 26.69 -5.26 37.69
CA ASN A 558 26.88 -5.83 39.03
C ASN A 558 28.36 -5.73 39.39
#